data_AF-A0A074Z6E8-F1
#
_entry.id   AF-A0A074Z6E8-F1
#
_cell.length_a   1.000
_cell.length_b   1.000
_cell.length_c   1.000
_cell.angle_alpha   90.00
_cell.angle_beta   90.00
_cell.angle_gamma   90.00
#
_symmetry.space_group_name_H-M   'P 1'
#
loop_
_entity.id
_entity.type
_entity.pdbx_description
1 polymer ?
#
loop_
_entity_poly.entity_id
_entity_poly.type
_entity_poly.pdbx_seq_one_letter_code
_entity_poly.pdbx_strand_id
1 'polypeptide(L)'
;MVLWIYFIMETVLSICSGCPPTYEQISPDLCVINLGPASSFCEASAMCANYGAERGELAFLVGRNVRRLIPSLNPATNLWLGMNGFLILPNRTAVAWRDTDPRTPRFTTVGEEIVWFADEPGGAESVIVFQYSSKAMHDCYPTCLWPGERFFAYCEYGGSLPTMDRPQEYRSDFPVPIDNFIQTDMQFFGCYREVDEPSIIACTLKCTLNVACRSIYYHKESHRCVSMMYADSLLPSVFTSSPNGWKRLAKTSYAGTRVSCVVTLNISRN
;
A
#
# COMPACT_ATOMS: atom_id res chain seq x y z
N MET A 1 5.16 -46.70 49.10
CA MET A 1 5.99 -45.50 48.88
C MET A 1 5.77 -45.08 47.43
N VAL A 2 4.84 -44.14 47.20
CA VAL A 2 4.39 -43.73 45.85
C VAL A 2 5.21 -42.49 45.47
N LEU A 3 6.08 -42.61 44.46
CA LEU A 3 6.82 -41.49 43.89
C LEU A 3 5.90 -40.70 42.96
N TRP A 4 5.64 -39.44 43.31
CA TRP A 4 4.99 -38.46 42.45
C TRP A 4 6.05 -37.87 41.51
N ILE A 5 5.94 -38.13 40.21
CA ILE A 5 6.73 -37.44 39.18
C ILE A 5 5.99 -36.13 38.86
N TYR A 6 6.59 -35.01 39.26
CA TYR A 6 6.12 -33.68 38.89
C TYR A 6 6.54 -33.39 37.44
N PHE A 7 5.55 -33.18 36.57
CA PHE A 7 5.77 -32.59 35.24
C PHE A 7 6.12 -31.11 35.41
N ILE A 8 7.35 -30.72 35.02
CA ILE A 8 7.71 -29.32 34.87
C ILE A 8 7.34 -28.92 33.43
N MET A 9 6.29 -28.11 33.27
CA MET A 9 6.01 -27.38 32.04
C MET A 9 7.07 -26.29 31.88
N GLU A 10 8.03 -26.47 30.98
CA GLU A 10 8.77 -25.33 30.45
C GLU A 10 7.95 -24.70 29.32
N THR A 11 7.25 -23.62 29.64
CA THR A 11 6.65 -22.73 28.65
C THR A 11 7.77 -21.92 27.98
N VAL A 12 8.21 -22.34 26.79
CA VAL A 12 8.88 -21.41 25.88
C VAL A 12 7.82 -20.49 25.30
N LEU A 13 7.58 -19.37 25.97
CA LEU A 13 6.89 -18.23 25.36
C LEU A 13 7.75 -17.77 24.18
N SER A 14 7.45 -18.22 22.97
CA SER A 14 7.90 -17.52 21.77
C SER A 14 7.08 -16.23 21.70
N ILE A 15 7.59 -15.21 22.37
CA ILE A 15 7.05 -13.86 22.26
C ILE A 15 7.44 -13.40 20.85
N CYS A 16 6.46 -13.19 19.95
CA CYS A 16 6.66 -12.30 18.81
C CYS A 16 6.77 -10.85 19.33
N SER A 17 7.78 -10.55 20.15
CA SER A 17 8.01 -9.20 20.66
C SER A 17 9.12 -8.56 19.87
N GLY A 18 8.76 -8.02 18.72
CA GLY A 18 9.64 -7.13 17.99
C GLY A 18 9.30 -7.04 16.52
N CYS A 19 9.55 -5.87 15.97
CA CYS A 19 9.66 -5.70 14.54
C CYS A 19 10.80 -6.57 13.98
N PRO A 20 10.77 -6.94 12.70
CA PRO A 20 11.94 -7.56 12.07
C PRO A 20 13.18 -6.67 12.26
N PRO A 21 14.41 -7.22 12.34
CA PRO A 21 15.60 -6.51 12.82
C PRO A 21 15.94 -5.19 12.15
N THR A 22 15.44 -4.94 10.94
CA THR A 22 15.70 -3.73 10.16
C THR A 22 14.61 -2.67 10.28
N TYR A 23 13.49 -2.99 10.92
CA TYR A 23 12.40 -2.07 11.17
C TYR A 23 12.45 -1.52 12.59
N GLU A 24 12.13 -0.24 12.73
CA GLU A 24 11.91 0.43 14.00
C GLU A 24 10.49 0.15 14.51
N GLN A 25 10.39 -0.20 15.79
CA GLN A 25 9.10 -0.38 16.46
C GLN A 25 8.57 0.95 16.96
N ILE A 26 7.52 1.45 16.30
CA ILE A 26 6.81 2.67 16.71
C ILE A 26 5.79 2.35 17.81
N SER A 27 5.17 1.17 17.71
CA SER A 27 4.19 0.64 18.68
C SER A 27 3.98 -0.87 18.44
N PRO A 28 3.24 -1.61 19.29
CA PRO A 28 3.17 -3.08 19.22
C PRO A 28 2.84 -3.68 17.84
N ASP A 29 2.03 -2.99 17.05
CA ASP A 29 1.53 -3.39 15.73
C ASP A 29 2.01 -2.48 14.57
N LEU A 30 2.95 -1.56 14.83
CA LEU A 30 3.49 -0.67 13.80
C LEU A 30 5.02 -0.71 13.78
N CYS A 31 5.53 -1.27 12.70
CA CYS A 31 6.94 -1.39 12.39
C CYS A 31 7.23 -0.57 11.13
N VAL A 32 8.19 0.33 11.19
CA VAL A 32 8.51 1.23 10.07
C VAL A 32 10.00 1.27 9.77
N ILE A 33 10.35 1.69 8.56
CA ILE A 33 11.73 2.03 8.21
C ILE A 33 11.76 3.30 7.38
N ASN A 34 12.71 4.19 7.67
CA ASN A 34 13.00 5.35 6.84
C ASN A 34 13.99 4.97 5.74
N LEU A 35 13.58 5.07 4.47
CA LEU A 35 14.45 4.80 3.32
C LEU A 35 15.06 6.07 2.69
N GLY A 36 14.82 7.23 3.28
CA GLY A 36 15.36 8.50 2.81
C GLY A 36 14.39 9.32 1.94
N PRO A 37 14.87 10.40 1.32
CA PRO A 37 14.05 11.28 0.50
C PRO A 37 13.67 10.62 -0.84
N ALA A 38 12.50 10.97 -1.35
CA ALA A 38 12.02 10.60 -2.69
C ALA A 38 11.47 11.84 -3.42
N SER A 39 11.59 11.88 -4.74
CA SER A 39 11.13 12.99 -5.58
C SER A 39 9.66 12.89 -5.98
N SER A 40 9.00 11.76 -5.71
CA SER A 40 7.59 11.55 -6.05
C SER A 40 6.94 10.49 -5.17
N PHE A 41 5.60 10.49 -5.14
CA PHE A 41 4.81 9.41 -4.53
C PHE A 41 5.15 8.04 -5.11
N CYS A 42 5.33 7.95 -6.43
CA CYS A 42 5.63 6.68 -7.10
C CYS A 42 7.03 6.18 -6.77
N GLU A 43 8.02 7.07 -6.67
CA GLU A 43 9.35 6.70 -6.22
C GLU A 43 9.34 6.26 -4.75
N ALA A 44 8.69 7.02 -3.85
CA ALA A 44 8.57 6.67 -2.44
C ALA A 44 7.91 5.29 -2.25
N SER A 45 6.84 5.03 -2.99
CA SER A 45 6.15 3.74 -2.98
C SER A 45 7.01 2.61 -3.55
N ALA A 46 7.78 2.88 -4.61
CA ALA A 46 8.71 1.92 -5.19
C ALA A 46 9.85 1.57 -4.25
N MET A 47 10.41 2.56 -3.53
CA MET A 47 11.44 2.33 -2.50
C MET A 47 10.93 1.33 -1.45
N CYS A 48 9.72 1.54 -0.93
CA CYS A 48 9.11 0.62 0.04
C CYS A 48 8.88 -0.78 -0.53
N ALA A 49 8.28 -0.88 -1.71
CA ALA A 49 7.97 -2.17 -2.31
C ALA A 49 9.24 -2.98 -2.65
N ASN A 50 10.28 -2.33 -3.19
CA ASN A 50 11.55 -2.96 -3.51
C ASN A 50 12.25 -3.45 -2.24
N TYR A 51 12.29 -2.59 -1.21
CA TYR A 51 12.88 -2.93 0.08
C TYR A 51 12.29 -4.21 0.68
N GLY A 52 10.96 -4.30 0.71
CA GLY A 52 10.26 -5.49 1.20
C GLY A 52 10.49 -6.71 0.31
N ALA A 53 10.37 -6.54 -1.01
CA ALA A 53 10.52 -7.65 -1.96
C ALA A 53 11.89 -8.34 -1.88
N GLU A 54 12.98 -7.58 -1.71
CA GLU A 54 14.33 -8.11 -1.50
C GLU A 54 14.46 -9.01 -0.26
N ARG A 55 13.55 -8.87 0.70
CA ARG A 55 13.54 -9.58 1.99
C ARG A 55 12.43 -10.63 2.08
N GLY A 56 11.62 -10.80 1.02
CA GLY A 56 10.44 -11.65 1.08
C GLY A 56 9.34 -11.09 1.99
N GLU A 57 9.32 -9.76 2.17
CA GLU A 57 8.43 -9.04 3.07
C GLU A 57 7.49 -8.10 2.30
N LEU A 58 6.30 -7.90 2.83
CA LEU A 58 5.43 -6.83 2.39
C LEU A 58 5.90 -5.53 3.06
N ALA A 59 6.22 -4.53 2.25
CA ALA A 59 6.46 -3.18 2.73
C ALA A 59 5.78 -2.17 1.80
N PHE A 60 5.15 -1.15 2.37
CA PHE A 60 4.40 -0.12 1.64
C PHE A 60 4.53 1.23 2.33
N LEU A 61 4.32 2.31 1.59
CA LEU A 61 4.44 3.67 2.13
C LEU A 61 3.43 3.91 3.26
N VAL A 62 3.87 4.44 4.40
CA VAL A 62 3.01 4.68 5.58
C VAL A 62 1.84 5.59 5.19
N GLY A 63 0.62 5.09 5.36
CA GLY A 63 -0.63 5.82 5.09
C GLY A 63 -1.36 6.15 6.40
N ARG A 64 -2.48 5.46 6.65
CA ARG A 64 -3.39 5.71 7.77
C ARG A 64 -2.75 5.69 9.16
N ASN A 65 -1.63 5.00 9.34
CA ASN A 65 -0.92 4.88 10.61
C ASN A 65 0.03 6.05 10.90
N VAL A 66 0.17 7.03 9.99
CA VAL A 66 1.13 8.14 10.10
C VAL A 66 1.01 8.91 11.42
N ARG A 67 -0.20 9.08 11.98
CA ARG A 67 -0.39 9.82 13.24
C ARG A 67 0.38 9.22 14.41
N ARG A 68 0.62 7.91 14.39
CA ARG A 68 1.39 7.18 15.39
C ARG A 68 2.90 7.33 15.17
N LEU A 69 3.32 7.58 13.93
CA LEU A 69 4.71 7.83 13.54
C LEU A 69 5.15 9.28 13.83
N ILE A 70 4.26 10.27 13.68
CA ILE A 70 4.59 11.71 13.85
C ILE A 70 5.39 12.02 15.14
N PRO A 71 5.06 11.47 16.33
CA PRO A 71 5.80 11.75 17.55
C PRO A 71 7.26 11.28 17.56
N SER A 72 7.61 10.28 16.75
CA SER A 72 8.98 9.73 16.67
C SER A 72 9.78 10.28 15.49
N LEU A 73 9.19 11.14 14.65
CA LEU A 73 9.91 11.73 13.51
C LEU A 73 11.02 12.68 13.98
N ASN A 74 12.15 12.60 13.29
CA ASN A 74 13.20 13.61 13.40
C ASN A 74 12.64 15.00 13.06
N PRO A 75 13.06 16.06 13.78
CA PRO A 75 12.65 17.43 13.45
C PRO A 75 12.87 17.78 11.98
N ALA A 76 11.91 18.50 11.39
CA ALA A 76 11.90 18.91 9.98
C ALA A 76 11.76 17.78 8.95
N THR A 77 11.34 16.58 9.36
CA THR A 77 11.06 15.48 8.40
C THR A 77 9.66 15.59 7.81
N ASN A 78 9.55 16.01 6.54
CA ASN A 78 8.30 15.89 5.79
C ASN A 78 8.18 14.48 5.20
N LEU A 79 6.95 14.01 5.00
CA LEU A 79 6.69 12.64 4.54
C LEU A 79 5.86 12.61 3.26
N TRP A 80 6.24 11.71 2.35
CA TRP A 80 5.29 11.15 1.41
C TRP A 80 4.37 10.21 2.18
N LEU A 81 3.05 10.37 2.07
CA LEU A 81 2.11 9.43 2.67
C LEU A 81 1.58 8.47 1.62
N GLY A 82 1.34 7.23 2.05
CA GLY A 82 0.69 6.20 1.25
C GLY A 82 -0.79 6.46 1.03
N MET A 83 -1.26 7.71 0.99
CA MET A 83 -2.67 8.09 0.83
C MET A 83 -2.89 8.73 -0.55
N ASN A 84 -3.97 8.36 -1.25
CA ASN A 84 -4.23 8.78 -2.61
C ASN A 84 -5.72 8.80 -3.02
N GLY A 85 -5.99 9.52 -4.10
CA GLY A 85 -7.29 9.69 -4.77
C GLY A 85 -7.28 9.27 -6.24
N PHE A 86 -6.41 8.32 -6.64
CA PHE A 86 -6.22 7.99 -8.06
C PHE A 86 -7.37 7.22 -8.71
N LEU A 87 -8.16 6.48 -7.92
CA LEU A 87 -9.24 5.64 -8.42
C LEU A 87 -10.59 6.37 -8.41
N ILE A 88 -10.86 7.09 -7.33
CA ILE A 88 -12.03 7.94 -7.17
C ILE A 88 -11.50 9.29 -6.70
N LEU A 89 -11.84 10.34 -7.43
CA LEU A 89 -11.45 11.70 -7.09
C LEU A 89 -12.10 12.11 -5.75
N PRO A 90 -11.32 12.50 -4.73
CA PRO A 90 -11.89 13.05 -3.51
C PRO A 90 -12.44 14.45 -3.80
N ASN A 91 -13.75 14.65 -3.58
CA ASN A 91 -14.43 15.91 -3.88
C ASN A 91 -14.17 16.98 -2.81
N ARG A 92 -12.92 17.46 -2.68
CA ARG A 92 -12.51 18.43 -1.64
C ARG A 92 -12.90 18.01 -0.22
N THR A 93 -12.92 16.70 0.02
CA THR A 93 -13.37 16.15 1.29
C THR A 93 -12.26 15.39 1.99
N ALA A 94 -12.28 15.41 3.32
CA ALA A 94 -11.44 14.54 4.15
C ALA A 94 -11.77 13.04 4.02
N VAL A 95 -12.90 12.70 3.39
CA VAL A 95 -13.37 11.32 3.22
C VAL A 95 -12.93 10.72 1.89
N ALA A 96 -13.00 9.38 1.80
CA ALA A 96 -12.78 8.60 0.59
C ALA A 96 -11.32 8.47 0.11
N TRP A 97 -10.34 9.01 0.85
CA TRP A 97 -8.92 8.80 0.54
C TRP A 97 -8.54 7.34 0.79
N ARG A 98 -7.89 6.71 -0.19
CA ARG A 98 -7.40 5.32 -0.09
C ARG A 98 -5.96 5.30 0.34
N ASP A 99 -5.51 4.18 0.87
CA ASP A 99 -4.10 3.98 1.14
C ASP A 99 -3.45 2.87 0.30
N THR A 100 -2.13 2.73 0.43
CA THR A 100 -1.31 1.77 -0.32
C THR A 100 -1.24 0.38 0.32
N ASP A 101 -1.92 0.15 1.47
CA ASP A 101 -1.90 -1.13 2.18
C ASP A 101 -2.66 -2.21 1.38
N PRO A 102 -1.95 -3.21 0.80
CA PRO A 102 -2.61 -4.26 0.01
C PRO A 102 -3.51 -5.20 0.82
N ARG A 103 -3.36 -5.22 2.15
CA ARG A 103 -4.09 -6.14 3.02
C ARG A 103 -5.54 -5.67 3.20
N THR A 104 -5.77 -4.37 3.08
CA THR A 104 -7.09 -3.75 3.26
C THR A 104 -7.48 -2.83 2.10
N PRO A 105 -7.52 -3.34 0.84
CA PRO A 105 -7.67 -2.51 -0.37
C PRO A 105 -9.04 -1.80 -0.49
N ARG A 106 -10.00 -2.10 0.39
CA ARG A 106 -11.28 -1.39 0.46
C ARG A 106 -11.24 -0.15 1.34
N PHE A 107 -10.20 0.03 2.15
CA PHE A 107 -10.12 1.14 3.09
C PHE A 107 -10.28 2.49 2.39
N THR A 108 -11.02 3.36 3.06
CA THR A 108 -11.21 4.76 2.74
C THR A 108 -11.28 5.52 4.04
N THR A 109 -10.76 6.75 4.07
CA THR A 109 -10.93 7.63 5.22
C THR A 109 -12.40 8.00 5.44
N VAL A 110 -12.76 8.16 6.71
CA VAL A 110 -14.07 8.69 7.15
C VAL A 110 -14.00 10.12 7.68
N GLY A 111 -12.79 10.70 7.77
CA GLY A 111 -12.57 12.14 7.93
C GLY A 111 -11.66 12.52 9.10
N GLU A 112 -11.46 11.62 10.07
CA GLU A 112 -10.67 11.89 11.29
C GLU A 112 -9.22 11.36 11.19
N GLU A 113 -8.92 10.55 10.18
CA GLU A 113 -7.62 9.93 9.99
C GLU A 113 -6.56 10.93 9.52
N ILE A 114 -6.98 12.01 8.86
CA ILE A 114 -6.11 13.00 8.24
C ILE A 114 -6.19 14.31 9.05
N VAL A 115 -5.04 14.79 9.50
CA VAL A 115 -4.92 16.08 10.19
C VAL A 115 -4.60 17.13 9.14
N TRP A 116 -5.62 17.63 8.47
CA TRP A 116 -5.47 18.62 7.40
C TRP A 116 -4.89 19.94 7.89
N PHE A 117 -4.11 20.59 7.03
CA PHE A 117 -3.80 22.00 7.19
C PHE A 117 -5.05 22.84 6.96
N ALA A 118 -5.02 24.10 7.40
CA ALA A 118 -6.14 25.02 7.18
C ALA A 118 -6.47 25.09 5.67
N ASP A 119 -7.76 25.01 5.36
CA ASP A 119 -8.32 25.06 4.00
C ASP A 119 -7.98 23.86 3.07
N GLU A 120 -7.36 22.80 3.60
CA GLU A 120 -7.15 21.54 2.88
C GLU A 120 -8.28 20.51 3.13
N PRO A 121 -8.56 19.58 2.19
CA PRO A 121 -7.93 19.45 0.87
C PRO A 121 -8.48 20.44 -0.17
N GLY A 122 -7.58 20.95 -1.03
CA GLY A 122 -7.93 21.78 -2.19
C GLY A 122 -8.70 21.03 -3.29
N GLY A 123 -8.54 19.70 -3.33
CA GLY A 123 -9.27 18.75 -4.17
C GLY A 123 -8.94 18.81 -5.66
N ALA A 124 -7.81 19.43 -6.03
CA ALA A 124 -7.21 19.32 -7.36
C ALA A 124 -6.04 18.32 -7.37
N GLU A 125 -5.73 17.75 -6.21
CA GLU A 125 -4.54 16.98 -5.95
C GLU A 125 -4.86 15.52 -5.63
N SER A 126 -3.91 14.62 -5.91
CA SER A 126 -4.18 13.17 -5.98
C SER A 126 -3.50 12.34 -4.90
N VAL A 127 -2.58 12.93 -4.13
CA VAL A 127 -1.86 12.27 -3.03
C VAL A 127 -1.81 13.18 -1.81
N ILE A 128 -1.44 12.62 -0.65
CA ILE A 128 -1.27 13.41 0.58
C ILE A 128 0.20 13.39 1.01
N VAL A 129 0.68 14.54 1.47
CA VAL A 129 1.97 14.69 2.15
C VAL A 129 1.78 15.19 3.57
N PHE A 130 2.73 14.89 4.45
CA PHE A 130 2.80 15.48 5.79
C PHE A 130 3.94 16.50 5.83
N GLN A 131 3.66 17.69 6.36
CA GLN A 131 4.65 18.72 6.58
C GLN A 131 4.95 18.88 8.08
N TYR A 132 6.22 18.77 8.46
CA TYR A 132 6.62 18.79 9.87
C TYR A 132 6.42 20.17 10.52
N SER A 133 6.68 21.26 9.78
CA SER A 133 6.63 22.63 10.28
C SER A 133 5.22 23.04 10.72
N SER A 134 4.21 22.71 9.91
CA SER A 134 2.80 22.95 10.21
C SER A 134 2.16 21.85 11.06
N LYS A 135 2.83 20.70 11.22
CA LYS A 135 2.30 19.49 11.85
C LYS A 135 0.99 19.01 11.21
N ALA A 136 0.84 19.27 9.92
CA ALA A 136 -0.40 19.04 9.19
C ALA A 136 -0.14 18.31 7.87
N MET A 137 -1.24 17.83 7.29
CA MET A 137 -1.28 17.10 6.03
C MET A 137 -1.90 17.97 4.93
N HIS A 138 -1.39 17.82 3.72
CA HIS A 138 -1.78 18.59 2.54
C HIS A 138 -2.00 17.63 1.39
N ASP A 139 -3.01 17.88 0.56
CA ASP A 139 -3.08 17.21 -0.72
C ASP A 139 -2.05 17.84 -1.67
N CYS A 140 -1.44 17.01 -2.50
CA CYS A 140 -0.41 17.43 -3.42
C CYS A 140 -0.48 16.62 -4.73
N TYR A 141 0.17 17.12 -5.77
CA TYR A 141 0.41 16.34 -6.97
C TYR A 141 1.38 15.18 -6.69
N PRO A 142 1.39 14.10 -7.49
CA PRO A 142 2.27 12.95 -7.28
C PRO A 142 3.76 13.29 -7.29
N THR A 143 4.14 14.44 -7.84
CA THR A 143 5.51 14.97 -7.88
C THR A 143 5.78 16.09 -6.88
N CYS A 144 4.75 16.58 -6.17
CA CYS A 144 4.75 17.63 -5.14
C CYS A 144 5.96 18.59 -5.17
N LEU A 145 5.82 19.68 -5.91
CA LEU A 145 6.92 20.63 -6.15
C LEU A 145 6.88 21.79 -5.14
N TRP A 146 7.32 21.54 -3.91
CA TRP A 146 7.49 22.58 -2.90
C TRP A 146 8.97 23.02 -2.82
N PRO A 147 9.29 24.27 -3.21
CA PRO A 147 10.68 24.72 -3.27
C PRO A 147 11.41 24.57 -1.93
N GLY A 148 12.55 23.88 -1.96
CA GLY A 148 13.40 23.68 -0.77
C GLY A 148 12.94 22.55 0.16
N GLU A 149 11.77 21.96 -0.08
CA GLU A 149 11.25 20.86 0.74
C GLU A 149 11.69 19.51 0.20
N ARG A 150 11.89 18.55 1.11
CA ARG A 150 12.16 17.14 0.79
C ARG A 150 11.22 16.25 1.56
N PHE A 151 10.59 15.32 0.86
CA PHE A 151 9.65 14.37 1.44
C PHE A 151 10.31 12.98 1.53
N PHE A 152 10.23 12.38 2.71
CA PHE A 152 10.86 11.09 3.02
C PHE A 152 9.88 9.94 2.85
N ALA A 153 10.40 8.79 2.41
CA ALA A 153 9.69 7.53 2.30
C ALA A 153 9.86 6.73 3.60
N TYR A 154 8.82 6.74 4.44
CA TYR A 154 8.70 5.81 5.56
C TYR A 154 7.83 4.64 5.15
N CYS A 155 8.34 3.43 5.33
CA CYS A 155 7.69 2.21 4.87
C CYS A 155 7.17 1.40 6.05
N GLU A 156 5.88 1.06 6.04
CA GLU A 156 5.24 0.18 7.00
C GLU A 156 5.50 -1.29 6.63
N TYR A 157 5.86 -2.10 7.62
CA TYR A 157 5.93 -3.55 7.49
C TYR A 157 4.53 -4.16 7.48
N GLY A 158 4.25 -4.93 6.44
CA GLY A 158 2.97 -5.59 6.22
C GLY A 158 2.90 -7.06 6.64
N GLY A 159 4.02 -7.68 7.00
CA GLY A 159 4.15 -9.13 7.19
C GLY A 159 5.02 -9.80 6.12
N SER A 160 5.24 -11.10 6.21
CA SER A 160 5.88 -11.88 5.15
C SER A 160 5.01 -11.91 3.89
N LEU A 161 5.64 -11.96 2.71
CA LEU A 161 4.90 -12.14 1.47
C LEU A 161 4.19 -13.50 1.46
N PRO A 162 2.94 -13.57 0.98
CA PRO A 162 2.22 -14.83 0.90
C PRO A 162 2.95 -15.82 0.00
N THR A 163 3.06 -17.09 0.43
CA THR A 163 3.49 -18.17 -0.45
C THR A 163 2.45 -18.34 -1.57
N MET A 164 2.90 -18.63 -2.79
CA MET A 164 2.06 -18.66 -4.00
C MET A 164 0.95 -19.73 -4.02
N ASP A 165 0.72 -20.41 -2.91
CA ASP A 165 -0.19 -21.57 -2.81
C ASP A 165 -1.67 -21.17 -2.80
N ARG A 166 -1.99 -19.86 -2.76
CA ARG A 166 -3.38 -19.38 -2.74
C ARG A 166 -3.73 -18.64 -4.04
N PRO A 167 -4.85 -19.01 -4.69
CA PRO A 167 -5.32 -18.31 -5.87
C PRO A 167 -5.64 -16.85 -5.51
N GLN A 168 -5.16 -15.93 -6.34
CA GLN A 168 -5.49 -14.52 -6.23
C GLN A 168 -6.79 -14.23 -7.00
N GLU A 169 -7.80 -13.72 -6.30
CA GLU A 169 -9.04 -13.28 -6.94
C GLU A 169 -8.90 -11.87 -7.53
N TYR A 170 -9.42 -11.73 -8.75
CA TYR A 170 -9.50 -10.47 -9.49
C TYR A 170 -10.95 -10.14 -9.84
N ARG A 171 -11.31 -8.86 -9.74
CA ARG A 171 -12.67 -8.37 -10.00
C ARG A 171 -12.67 -7.06 -10.77
N SER A 172 -13.63 -6.88 -11.67
CA SER A 172 -13.79 -5.64 -12.45
C SER A 172 -14.45 -4.52 -11.66
N ASP A 173 -15.28 -4.87 -10.67
CA ASP A 173 -16.09 -3.97 -9.83
C ASP A 173 -15.49 -3.70 -8.44
N PHE A 174 -14.21 -4.04 -8.27
CA PHE A 174 -13.47 -3.90 -7.02
C PHE A 174 -12.44 -2.74 -7.09
N PRO A 175 -12.17 -2.02 -5.98
CA PRO A 175 -12.89 -2.02 -4.70
C PRO A 175 -14.27 -1.35 -4.78
N VAL A 176 -14.53 -0.60 -5.85
CA VAL A 176 -15.80 0.03 -6.19
C VAL A 176 -16.11 -0.19 -7.68
N PRO A 177 -17.40 -0.18 -8.08
CA PRO A 177 -17.77 -0.10 -9.49
C PRO A 177 -17.31 1.24 -10.11
N ILE A 178 -16.81 1.20 -11.34
CA ILE A 178 -16.34 2.38 -12.08
C ILE A 178 -16.83 2.25 -13.53
N ASP A 179 -17.63 3.22 -13.97
CA ASP A 179 -18.19 3.22 -15.32
C ASP A 179 -17.19 3.76 -16.35
N ASN A 180 -16.59 4.93 -16.08
CA ASN A 180 -15.51 5.49 -16.89
C ASN A 180 -14.18 5.35 -16.15
N PHE A 181 -13.33 4.45 -16.65
CA PHE A 181 -12.03 4.19 -16.03
C PHE A 181 -10.87 4.92 -16.69
N ILE A 182 -11.12 5.93 -17.53
CA ILE A 182 -10.07 6.75 -18.17
C ILE A 182 -9.79 7.98 -17.32
N GLN A 183 -8.52 8.20 -16.99
CA GLN A 183 -8.04 9.43 -16.37
C GLN A 183 -7.48 10.36 -17.43
N THR A 184 -8.07 11.55 -17.56
CA THR A 184 -7.62 12.56 -18.51
C THR A 184 -6.67 13.58 -17.91
N ASP A 185 -6.71 13.78 -16.60
CA ASP A 185 -5.82 14.68 -15.88
C ASP A 185 -4.50 13.99 -15.52
N MET A 186 -3.41 14.51 -16.07
CA MET A 186 -2.05 14.01 -15.82
C MET A 186 -1.65 14.11 -14.35
N GLN A 187 -2.25 15.04 -13.58
CA GLN A 187 -2.01 15.18 -12.14
C GLN A 187 -2.63 14.04 -11.31
N PHE A 188 -3.49 13.22 -11.92
CA PHE A 188 -4.11 12.05 -11.32
C PHE A 188 -3.60 10.74 -11.92
N PHE A 189 -2.54 10.77 -12.71
CA PHE A 189 -1.90 9.55 -13.16
C PHE A 189 -1.24 8.86 -11.96
N GLY A 190 -1.76 7.67 -11.63
CA GLY A 190 -1.13 6.79 -10.66
C GLY A 190 0.17 6.20 -11.22
N CYS A 191 0.82 5.36 -10.41
CA CYS A 191 2.04 4.68 -10.82
C CYS A 191 1.67 3.51 -11.73
N TYR A 192 2.18 3.47 -12.96
CA TYR A 192 1.84 2.41 -13.91
C TYR A 192 3.07 1.79 -14.56
N ARG A 193 2.89 0.58 -15.07
CA ARG A 193 3.85 -0.11 -15.94
C ARG A 193 3.12 -0.72 -17.12
N GLU A 194 3.59 -0.42 -18.31
CA GLU A 194 3.11 -1.03 -19.55
C GLU A 194 4.02 -2.18 -19.97
N VAL A 195 3.41 -3.28 -20.41
CA VAL A 195 4.05 -4.41 -21.06
C VAL A 195 3.12 -5.00 -22.11
N ASP A 196 3.66 -5.66 -23.13
CA ASP A 196 2.88 -6.46 -24.07
C ASP A 196 2.66 -7.87 -23.51
N GLU A 197 1.41 -8.32 -23.52
CA GLU A 197 1.01 -9.66 -23.05
C GLU A 197 0.08 -10.35 -24.05
N PRO A 198 0.29 -11.66 -24.31
CA PRO A 198 -0.52 -12.38 -25.29
C PRO A 198 -1.98 -12.55 -24.85
N SER A 199 -2.28 -12.42 -23.55
CA SER A 199 -3.62 -12.56 -23.00
C SER A 199 -3.81 -11.81 -21.69
N ILE A 200 -5.07 -11.56 -21.33
CA ILE A 200 -5.45 -11.03 -20.01
C ILE A 200 -5.01 -11.94 -18.86
N ILE A 201 -4.93 -13.25 -19.10
CA ILE A 201 -4.45 -14.23 -18.12
C ILE A 201 -2.96 -14.05 -17.86
N ALA A 202 -2.16 -13.83 -18.90
CA ALA A 202 -0.73 -13.54 -18.74
C ALA A 202 -0.50 -12.20 -18.01
N CYS A 203 -1.29 -11.18 -18.35
CA CYS A 203 -1.29 -9.87 -17.67
C CYS A 203 -1.64 -9.99 -16.17
N THR A 204 -2.72 -10.71 -15.83
CA THR A 204 -3.12 -10.94 -14.43
C THR A 204 -2.09 -11.79 -13.67
N LEU A 205 -1.48 -12.79 -14.30
CA LEU A 205 -0.43 -13.60 -13.68
C LEU A 205 0.79 -12.75 -13.34
N LYS A 206 1.27 -11.90 -14.26
CA LYS A 206 2.38 -10.96 -13.97
C LYS A 206 2.04 -10.00 -12.83
N CYS A 207 0.80 -9.52 -12.77
CA CYS A 207 0.33 -8.71 -11.65
C CYS A 207 0.25 -9.51 -10.34
N THR A 208 -0.11 -10.79 -10.39
CA THR A 208 -0.17 -11.65 -9.20
C THR A 208 1.20 -11.86 -8.59
N LEU A 209 2.20 -12.12 -9.44
CA LEU A 209 3.60 -12.32 -9.07
C LEU A 209 4.28 -11.05 -8.55
N ASN A 210 3.74 -9.87 -8.85
CA ASN A 210 4.22 -8.61 -8.33
C ASN A 210 3.30 -8.09 -7.23
N VAL A 211 3.75 -8.18 -5.98
CA VAL A 211 2.98 -7.77 -4.79
C VAL A 211 2.64 -6.27 -4.76
N ALA A 212 3.38 -5.45 -5.51
CA ALA A 212 3.08 -4.04 -5.69
C ALA A 212 1.95 -3.78 -6.69
N CYS A 213 1.65 -4.70 -7.59
CA CYS A 213 0.55 -4.52 -8.54
C CYS A 213 -0.80 -4.58 -7.81
N ARG A 214 -1.69 -3.64 -8.16
CA ARG A 214 -3.02 -3.46 -7.55
C ARG A 214 -4.15 -3.74 -8.53
N SER A 215 -3.99 -3.36 -9.78
CA SER A 215 -4.95 -3.62 -10.84
C SER A 215 -4.28 -3.65 -12.20
N ILE A 216 -4.99 -4.16 -13.19
CA ILE A 216 -4.56 -4.18 -14.59
C ILE A 216 -5.64 -3.63 -15.51
N TYR A 217 -5.18 -3.12 -16.63
CA TYR A 217 -5.98 -2.79 -17.81
C TYR A 217 -5.40 -3.55 -19.00
N TYR A 218 -6.23 -4.33 -19.68
CA TYR A 218 -5.80 -5.14 -20.81
C TYR A 218 -6.61 -4.81 -22.06
N HIS A 219 -5.90 -4.54 -23.16
CA HIS A 219 -6.50 -4.33 -24.47
C HIS A 219 -6.27 -5.55 -25.36
N LYS A 220 -7.36 -6.20 -25.79
CA LYS A 220 -7.26 -7.51 -26.46
C LYS A 220 -6.58 -7.46 -27.82
N GLU A 221 -6.85 -6.43 -28.61
CA GLU A 221 -6.42 -6.35 -30.01
C GLU A 221 -4.97 -5.90 -30.16
N SER A 222 -4.50 -5.04 -29.26
CA SER A 222 -3.12 -4.53 -29.26
C SER A 222 -2.21 -5.28 -28.30
N HIS A 223 -2.72 -6.25 -27.55
CA HIS A 223 -1.98 -7.00 -26.54
C HIS A 223 -1.35 -6.16 -25.41
N ARG A 224 -1.76 -4.89 -25.28
CA ARG A 224 -1.23 -3.99 -24.25
C ARG A 224 -1.79 -4.34 -22.88
N CYS A 225 -0.90 -4.49 -21.91
CA CYS A 225 -1.20 -4.70 -20.50
C CYS A 225 -0.61 -3.55 -19.69
N VAL A 226 -1.47 -2.74 -19.07
CA VAL A 226 -1.05 -1.67 -18.16
C VAL A 226 -1.38 -2.09 -16.73
N SER A 227 -0.34 -2.31 -15.93
CA SER A 227 -0.46 -2.61 -14.50
C SER A 227 -0.40 -1.33 -13.69
N MET A 228 -1.35 -1.14 -12.77
CA MET A 228 -1.30 -0.08 -11.76
C MET A 228 -0.57 -0.58 -10.52
N MET A 229 0.39 0.21 -10.07
CA MET A 229 1.38 -0.15 -9.06
C MET A 229 1.15 0.66 -7.78
N TYR A 230 1.35 0.01 -6.63
CA TYR A 230 1.28 0.51 -5.25
C TYR A 230 -0.12 0.95 -4.78
N ALA A 231 -0.84 1.69 -5.62
CA ALA A 231 -2.23 2.08 -5.47
C ALA A 231 -3.06 1.65 -6.69
N ASP A 232 -4.35 1.44 -6.49
CA ASP A 232 -5.29 1.25 -7.60
C ASP A 232 -5.60 2.62 -8.21
N SER A 233 -5.66 2.71 -9.53
CA SER A 233 -5.83 3.97 -10.25
C SER A 233 -6.56 3.78 -11.56
N LEU A 234 -7.19 4.85 -12.05
CA LEU A 234 -7.77 4.92 -13.39
C LEU A 234 -6.66 4.79 -14.47
N LEU A 235 -7.04 4.35 -15.68
CA LEU A 235 -6.14 4.19 -16.82
C LEU A 235 -5.77 5.56 -17.41
N PRO A 236 -4.48 5.92 -17.47
CA PRO A 236 -4.05 7.19 -18.07
C PRO A 236 -4.47 7.36 -19.54
N SER A 237 -4.89 8.57 -19.91
CA SER A 237 -5.34 8.91 -21.26
C SER A 237 -4.26 8.79 -22.34
N VAL A 238 -2.98 8.73 -21.94
CA VAL A 238 -1.85 8.44 -22.85
C VAL A 238 -1.97 7.07 -23.53
N PHE A 239 -2.76 6.16 -22.95
CA PHE A 239 -3.01 4.84 -23.54
C PHE A 239 -4.21 4.81 -24.46
N THR A 240 -5.28 5.52 -24.09
CA THR A 240 -6.56 5.55 -24.80
C THR A 240 -7.41 6.72 -24.31
N SER A 241 -8.24 7.29 -25.19
CA SER A 241 -9.28 8.26 -24.83
C SER A 241 -10.64 7.61 -24.55
N SER A 242 -10.77 6.30 -24.74
CA SER A 242 -12.02 5.55 -24.60
C SER A 242 -11.81 4.24 -23.82
N PRO A 243 -12.76 3.84 -22.96
CA PRO A 243 -12.73 2.53 -22.31
C PRO A 243 -12.98 1.37 -23.28
N ASN A 244 -13.45 1.64 -24.50
CA ASN A 244 -13.78 0.59 -25.48
C ASN A 244 -12.55 -0.29 -25.80
N GLY A 245 -12.76 -1.61 -25.83
CA GLY A 245 -11.70 -2.60 -26.07
C GLY A 245 -10.82 -2.91 -24.86
N TRP A 246 -10.90 -2.12 -23.80
CA TRP A 246 -10.14 -2.31 -22.56
C TRP A 246 -10.95 -3.07 -21.51
N LYS A 247 -10.26 -3.96 -20.78
CA LYS A 247 -10.81 -4.66 -19.62
C LYS A 247 -10.00 -4.34 -18.38
N ARG A 248 -10.67 -3.90 -17.33
CA ARG A 248 -10.09 -3.65 -16.01
C ARG A 248 -10.29 -4.86 -15.10
N LEU A 249 -9.25 -5.24 -14.37
CA LEU A 249 -9.31 -6.23 -13.30
C LEU A 249 -8.46 -5.77 -12.10
N ALA A 250 -9.07 -5.66 -10.93
CA ALA A 250 -8.40 -5.27 -9.69
C ALA A 250 -8.17 -6.46 -8.76
N LYS A 251 -7.02 -6.46 -8.09
CA LYS A 251 -6.62 -7.46 -7.10
C LYS A 251 -7.45 -7.26 -5.83
N THR A 252 -8.16 -8.30 -5.41
CA THR A 252 -8.85 -8.30 -4.11
C THR A 252 -7.85 -8.57 -2.98
N SER A 253 -8.26 -8.38 -1.71
CA SER A 253 -7.43 -8.72 -0.56
C SER A 253 -6.97 -10.17 -0.60
N TYR A 254 -5.72 -10.45 -0.20
CA TYR A 254 -5.23 -11.82 -0.07
C TYR A 254 -6.15 -12.65 0.85
N ALA A 255 -6.54 -13.84 0.41
CA ALA A 255 -7.30 -14.75 1.25
C ALA A 255 -6.46 -15.15 2.47
N GLY A 256 -6.86 -14.69 3.66
CA GLY A 256 -6.36 -15.19 4.94
C GLY A 256 -5.09 -14.54 5.51
N THR A 257 -4.72 -13.32 5.12
CA THR A 257 -3.80 -12.48 5.93
C THR A 257 -4.54 -11.91 7.14
N ARG A 258 -4.96 -12.78 8.06
CA ARG A 258 -4.99 -12.39 9.47
C ARG A 258 -3.58 -12.59 9.98
N VAL A 259 -3.01 -11.58 10.64
CA VAL A 259 -1.84 -11.79 11.49
C VAL A 259 -2.30 -12.70 12.62
N SER A 260 -2.30 -14.01 12.39
CA SER A 260 -2.52 -15.00 13.42
C SER A 260 -1.14 -15.44 13.88
N CYS A 261 -0.75 -14.99 15.07
CA CYS A 261 0.26 -15.68 15.86
C CYS A 261 -0.23 -17.12 16.07
N VAL A 262 0.27 -18.07 15.29
CA VAL A 262 0.00 -19.49 15.50
C VAL A 262 0.91 -19.93 16.64
N VAL A 263 0.32 -20.13 17.82
CA VAL A 263 1.00 -20.81 18.92
C VAL A 263 1.06 -22.29 18.57
N THR A 264 2.21 -22.77 18.13
CA THR A 264 2.44 -24.20 17.87
C THR A 264 2.76 -24.89 19.20
N LEU A 265 1.80 -25.65 19.73
CA LEU A 265 2.03 -26.56 20.85
C LEU A 265 2.74 -27.83 20.34
N ASN A 266 4.03 -27.98 20.61
CA ASN A 266 4.72 -29.25 20.40
C ASN A 266 4.54 -30.15 21.62
N ILE A 267 3.82 -31.26 21.44
CA ILE A 267 3.72 -32.34 22.43
C ILE A 267 4.76 -33.40 22.05
N SER A 268 5.84 -33.54 22.83
CA SER A 268 6.73 -34.71 22.73
C SER A 268 6.25 -35.81 23.67
N ARG A 269 6.15 -37.05 23.15
CA ARG A 269 5.91 -38.26 23.94
C ARG A 269 7.26 -38.91 24.26
N ASN A 270 7.51 -39.17 25.55
CA ASN A 270 8.39 -40.25 26.00
C ASN A 270 7.54 -41.27 26.74
#